data_AF-A0A151XGQ6-F1
#
_entry.id   AF-A0A151XGQ6-F1
#
_cell.length_a   1.000
_cell.length_b   1.000
_cell.length_c   1.000
_cell.angle_alpha   90.00
_cell.angle_beta   90.00
_cell.angle_gamma   90.00
#
_symmetry.space_group_name_H-M   'P 1'
#
loop_
_entity.id
_entity.type
_entity.pdbx_description
1 polymer ?
#
loop_
_entity_poly.entity_id
_entity_poly.type
_entity_poly.pdbx_seq_one_letter_code
_entity_poly.pdbx_strand_id
1 'polypeptide(L)'
;MKSDSAEELSCIYNAALSAVNGQDSIGKPINSHGFDFFNHLIIELFDPQTRLEWESQISNSTDLLDHDTLMDFIAKRKLTLKAARPKTAKVSGDPPRSAKTHVAKCTTETFGCVLCKARHNVMMCN
;
A
#
# COMPACT_ATOMS: atom_id res chain seq x y z
N MET A 1 3.35 5.26 7.84
CA MET A 1 2.50 4.08 8.14
C MET A 1 1.91 4.29 9.53
N LYS A 2 0.67 3.84 9.75
CA LYS A 2 0.01 3.94 11.06
C LYS A 2 0.12 2.64 11.86
N SER A 3 0.37 1.53 11.18
CA SER A 3 0.55 0.22 11.81
C SER A 3 1.47 -0.66 10.96
N ASP A 4 1.95 -1.74 11.58
CA ASP A 4 2.74 -2.78 10.92
C ASP A 4 1.88 -3.56 9.92
N SER A 5 1.81 -3.06 8.69
CA SER A 5 0.85 -3.49 7.66
C SER A 5 1.51 -3.71 6.31
N ALA A 6 1.37 -4.94 5.77
CA ALA A 6 1.86 -5.30 4.46
C ALA A 6 1.24 -4.45 3.33
N GLU A 7 -0.02 -4.03 3.48
CA GLU A 7 -0.71 -3.21 2.49
C GLU A 7 -0.15 -1.78 2.47
N GLU A 8 0.02 -1.15 3.63
CA GLU A 8 0.59 0.19 3.70
C GLU A 8 2.05 0.22 3.21
N LEU A 9 2.84 -0.80 3.57
CA LEU A 9 4.21 -0.95 3.10
C LEU A 9 4.27 -1.21 1.58
N SER A 10 3.27 -1.90 1.01
CA SER A 10 3.13 -2.07 -0.45
C SER A 10 2.85 -0.74 -1.15
N CYS A 11 2.03 0.12 -0.55
CA CYS A 11 1.76 1.45 -1.08
C CYS A 11 3.03 2.31 -1.11
N ILE A 12 3.84 2.29 -0.04
CA ILE A 12 5.13 2.99 0.00
C ILE A 12 6.06 2.46 -1.10
N TYR A 13 6.22 1.13 -1.22
CA TYR A 13 7.05 0.51 -2.24
C TYR A 13 6.65 0.94 -3.66
N ASN A 14 5.36 0.89 -3.99
CA ASN A 14 4.87 1.23 -5.32
C ASN A 14 4.99 2.73 -5.61
N ALA A 15 4.78 3.59 -4.60
CA ALA A 15 4.98 5.02 -4.73
C ALA A 15 6.46 5.37 -4.97
N ALA A 16 7.37 4.72 -4.22
CA ALA A 16 8.80 4.87 -4.40
C ALA A 16 9.23 4.44 -5.81
N LEU A 17 8.83 3.23 -6.24
CA LEU A 17 9.11 2.72 -7.58
C LEU A 17 8.58 3.65 -8.69
N SER A 18 7.37 4.20 -8.52
CA SER A 18 6.78 5.13 -9.48
C SER A 18 7.57 6.45 -9.56
N ALA A 19 8.07 6.95 -8.44
CA ALA A 19 8.90 8.16 -8.41
C ALA A 19 10.25 7.94 -9.10
N VAL A 20 10.90 6.78 -8.86
CA VAL A 20 12.14 6.38 -9.54
C VAL A 20 11.93 6.31 -11.06
N ASN A 21 10.92 5.55 -11.50
CA ASN A 21 10.60 5.43 -12.92
C ASN A 21 10.27 6.79 -13.56
N GLY A 22 9.59 7.67 -12.82
CA GLY A 22 9.31 9.04 -13.26
C GLY A 22 10.59 9.85 -13.47
N GLN A 23 11.53 9.78 -12.53
CA GLN A 23 12.84 10.43 -12.63
C GLN A 23 13.69 9.87 -13.78
N ASP A 24 13.69 8.56 -13.97
CA ASP A 24 14.39 7.91 -15.08
C ASP A 24 13.80 8.35 -16.43
N SER A 25 12.47 8.48 -16.53
CA SER A 25 11.79 8.89 -17.77
C SER A 25 12.14 10.31 -18.24
N ILE A 26 12.54 11.20 -17.33
CA ILE A 26 12.96 12.57 -17.66
C ILE A 26 14.50 12.71 -17.75
N GLY A 27 15.22 11.59 -17.75
CA GLY A 27 16.68 11.56 -17.83
C GLY A 27 17.39 12.10 -16.58
N LYS A 28 16.73 12.05 -15.42
CA LYS A 28 17.29 12.51 -14.14
C LYS A 28 17.27 11.39 -13.10
N PRO A 29 18.03 10.29 -13.29
CA PRO A 29 17.96 9.12 -12.43
C PRO A 29 18.34 9.44 -10.98
N ILE A 30 17.62 8.85 -10.02
CA ILE A 30 17.83 9.05 -8.57
C ILE A 30 19.25 8.68 -8.11
N ASN A 31 19.89 7.73 -8.80
CA ASN A 31 21.20 7.17 -8.48
C ASN A 31 22.37 8.15 -8.69
N SER A 32 22.10 9.32 -9.27
CA SER A 32 23.13 10.34 -9.52
C SER A 32 23.51 11.12 -8.27
N HIS A 33 22.56 11.76 -7.59
CA HIS A 33 22.79 12.56 -6.37
C HIS A 33 21.55 12.71 -5.46
N GLY A 34 20.42 12.08 -5.79
CA GLY A 34 19.13 12.33 -5.12
C GLY A 34 18.69 11.25 -4.13
N PHE A 35 19.34 10.08 -4.16
CA PHE A 35 18.84 8.90 -3.47
C PHE A 35 18.94 8.98 -1.94
N ASP A 36 19.95 9.65 -1.37
CA ASP A 36 20.08 9.75 0.09
C ASP A 36 18.87 10.46 0.74
N PHE A 37 18.50 11.62 0.20
CA PHE A 37 17.35 12.37 0.68
C PHE A 37 16.04 11.63 0.40
N PHE A 38 15.92 11.02 -0.77
CA PHE A 38 14.75 10.23 -1.12
C PHE A 38 14.56 9.01 -0.21
N ASN A 39 15.66 8.29 0.07
CA ASN A 39 15.71 7.19 1.02
C ASN A 39 15.28 7.66 2.40
N HIS A 40 15.82 8.79 2.89
CA HIS A 40 15.42 9.36 4.17
C HIS A 40 13.90 9.59 4.23
N LEU A 41 13.30 10.20 3.20
CA LEU A 41 11.85 10.41 3.15
C LEU A 41 11.06 9.10 3.17
N ILE A 42 11.51 8.06 2.46
CA ILE A 42 10.86 6.73 2.49
C ILE A 42 10.93 6.13 3.90
N ILE A 43 12.09 6.20 4.55
CA ILE A 43 12.30 5.63 5.89
C ILE A 43 11.47 6.37 6.94
N GLU A 44 11.24 7.67 6.79
CA GLU A 44 10.30 8.44 7.64
C GLU A 44 8.83 8.01 7.48
N LEU A 45 8.49 7.29 6.40
CA LEU A 45 7.14 6.72 6.23
C LEU A 45 6.97 5.37 6.93
N PHE A 46 8.02 4.76 7.47
CA PHE A 46 7.91 3.49 8.18
C PHE A 46 7.18 3.66 9.52
N ASP A 47 6.48 2.60 9.93
CA ASP A 47 6.02 2.50 11.31
C ASP A 47 7.21 2.20 12.24
N PRO A 48 7.06 2.40 13.57
CA PRO A 48 8.16 2.20 14.51
C PRO A 48 8.80 0.81 14.47
N GLN A 49 8.04 -0.25 14.21
CA GLN A 49 8.56 -1.62 14.16
C GLN A 49 9.37 -1.85 12.88
N THR A 50 8.82 -1.47 11.72
CA THR A 50 9.56 -1.55 10.46
C THR A 50 10.81 -0.67 10.48
N ARG A 51 10.75 0.51 11.12
CA ARG A 51 11.92 1.38 11.31
C ARG A 51 12.99 0.68 12.16
N LEU A 52 12.61 0.08 13.28
CA LEU A 52 13.56 -0.63 14.14
C LEU A 52 14.25 -1.79 13.40
N GLU A 53 13.50 -2.55 12.61
CA GLU A 53 14.06 -3.65 11.81
C GLU A 53 15.02 -3.14 10.73
N TRP A 54 14.70 -2.01 10.09
CA TRP A 54 15.58 -1.35 9.14
C TRP A 54 16.90 -0.95 9.80
N GLU A 55 16.83 -0.18 10.90
CA GLU A 55 18.01 0.27 11.65
C GLU A 55 18.86 -0.91 12.15
N SER A 56 18.22 -2.01 12.56
CA SER A 56 18.91 -3.24 12.96
C SER A 56 19.60 -3.96 11.80
N GLN A 57 19.09 -3.87 10.57
CA GLN A 57 19.73 -4.47 9.40
C GLN A 57 20.96 -3.66 8.98
N ILE A 58 20.85 -2.33 9.05
CA ILE A 58 21.92 -1.44 8.59
C ILE A 58 22.99 -1.16 9.64
N SER A 59 22.72 -1.43 10.93
CA SER A 59 23.67 -1.22 12.03
C SER A 59 24.99 -1.99 11.86
N ASN A 60 24.98 -3.07 11.08
CA ASN A 60 26.16 -3.89 10.77
C ASN A 60 26.92 -3.42 9.52
N SER A 61 26.37 -2.47 8.76
CA SER A 61 26.99 -1.95 7.54
C SER A 61 27.72 -0.64 7.83
N THR A 62 28.94 -0.52 7.30
CA THR A 62 29.69 0.75 7.29
C THR A 62 29.68 1.42 5.91
N ASP A 63 29.06 0.78 4.92
CA ASP A 63 29.04 1.24 3.54
C ASP A 63 27.88 2.21 3.27
N LEU A 64 28.08 3.10 2.30
CA LEU A 64 27.02 3.93 1.75
C LEU A 64 25.97 3.01 1.10
N LEU A 65 24.79 2.94 1.72
CA LEU A 65 23.70 2.09 1.25
C LEU A 65 23.05 2.72 0.02
N ASP A 66 22.94 1.94 -1.05
CA ASP A 66 22.23 2.33 -2.26
C ASP A 66 20.70 2.33 -2.05
N HIS A 67 19.99 2.92 -3.02
CA HIS A 67 18.53 2.88 -3.05
C HIS A 67 17.99 1.44 -3.13
N ASP A 68 18.68 0.58 -3.88
CA ASP A 68 18.25 -0.79 -4.14
C ASP A 68 18.20 -1.62 -2.84
N THR A 69 19.14 -1.40 -1.91
CA THR A 69 19.15 -2.04 -0.59
C THR A 69 17.91 -1.70 0.23
N LEU A 70 17.46 -0.44 0.19
CA LEU A 70 16.23 -0.02 0.86
C LEU A 70 15.01 -0.67 0.20
N MET A 71 14.95 -0.70 -1.12
CA MET A 71 13.84 -1.31 -1.86
C MET A 71 13.76 -2.82 -1.63
N ASP A 72 14.90 -3.50 -1.55
CA ASP A 72 15.03 -4.90 -1.20
C ASP A 72 14.55 -5.19 0.21
N PHE A 73 14.92 -4.35 1.17
CA PHE A 73 14.41 -4.45 2.54
C PHE A 73 12.88 -4.35 2.57
N ILE A 74 12.30 -3.33 1.92
CA ILE A 74 10.85 -3.13 1.88
C ILE A 74 10.16 -4.34 1.24
N ALA A 75 10.72 -4.90 0.16
CA ALA A 75 10.20 -6.09 -0.49
C ALA A 75 10.22 -7.32 0.45
N LYS A 76 11.32 -7.55 1.16
CA LYS A 76 11.47 -8.64 2.14
C LYS A 76 10.51 -8.46 3.32
N ARG A 77 10.46 -7.27 3.92
CA ARG A 77 9.56 -6.95 5.05
C ARG A 77 8.09 -7.18 4.68
N LYS A 78 7.67 -6.74 3.49
CA LYS A 78 6.33 -7.01 2.95
C LYS A 78 6.01 -8.51 2.89
N LEU A 79 6.96 -9.35 2.45
CA LEU A 79 6.78 -10.80 2.40
C LEU A 79 6.67 -11.40 3.81
N THR A 80 7.54 -10.97 4.73
CA THR A 80 7.50 -11.38 6.14
C THR A 80 6.15 -11.04 6.77
N LEU A 81 5.63 -9.84 6.56
CA LEU A 81 4.33 -9.43 7.08
C LEU A 81 3.17 -10.24 6.52
N LYS A 82 3.24 -10.61 5.23
CA LYS A 82 2.26 -11.51 4.62
C LYS A 82 2.32 -12.92 5.20
N ALA A 83 3.51 -13.41 5.51
CA ALA A 83 3.73 -14.74 6.10
C ALA A 83 3.36 -14.80 7.59
N ALA A 84 3.61 -13.72 8.33
CA ALA A 84 3.33 -13.60 9.76
C ALA A 84 1.83 -13.44 10.07
N ARG A 85 1.00 -13.10 9.08
CA ARG A 85 -0.46 -13.10 9.25
C ARG A 85 -0.90 -14.50 9.66
N PRO A 86 -1.52 -14.66 10.84
CA PRO A 86 -2.07 -15.95 11.23
C PRO A 86 -3.02 -16.39 10.13
N LYS A 87 -2.72 -17.52 9.47
CA LYS A 87 -3.76 -18.25 8.75
C LYS A 87 -4.75 -18.63 9.84
N THR A 88 -5.88 -17.93 9.92
CA THR A 88 -7.00 -18.40 10.71
C THR A 88 -7.35 -19.77 10.15
N ALA A 89 -6.90 -20.82 10.85
CA ALA A 89 -7.35 -22.17 10.59
C ALA A 89 -8.87 -22.09 10.73
N LYS A 90 -9.59 -22.24 9.63
CA LYS A 90 -11.02 -22.49 9.68
C LYS A 90 -11.19 -23.75 10.52
N VAL A 91 -11.57 -23.59 11.78
CA VAL A 91 -12.15 -24.68 12.56
C VAL A 91 -13.41 -25.07 11.79
N SER A 92 -13.33 -26.19 11.07
CA SER A 92 -14.47 -26.85 10.46
C SER A 92 -15.36 -27.34 11.60
N GLY A 93 -16.48 -26.65 11.76
CA GLY A 93 -17.51 -26.93 12.75
C GLY A 93 -18.70 -26.03 12.46
N ASP A 94 -19.47 -26.36 11.41
CA ASP A 94 -20.86 -25.89 11.28
C ASP A 94 -21.70 -26.47 12.44
N PRO A 95 -22.81 -25.83 12.91
CA PRO A 95 -23.79 -25.03 12.14
C PRO A 95 -24.38 -23.81 12.93
N PRO A 96 -25.46 -23.09 12.52
CA PRO A 96 -26.15 -23.01 11.23
C PRO A 96 -26.14 -21.59 10.59
N ARG A 97 -26.12 -21.58 9.25
CA ARG A 97 -26.82 -20.65 8.33
C ARG A 97 -27.03 -19.19 8.78
N SER A 98 -26.13 -18.32 8.35
CA SER A 98 -26.48 -16.97 7.93
C SER A 98 -25.75 -16.67 6.63
N ALA A 99 -26.46 -16.83 5.53
CA ALA A 99 -26.04 -16.26 4.27
C ALA A 99 -26.09 -14.73 4.44
N LYS A 100 -24.93 -14.10 4.68
CA LYS A 100 -24.79 -12.67 4.45
C LYS A 100 -24.79 -12.45 2.95
N THR A 101 -25.98 -12.48 2.38
CA THR A 101 -26.27 -11.84 1.11
C THR A 101 -25.74 -10.42 1.24
N HIS A 102 -24.83 -10.00 0.35
CA HIS A 102 -24.65 -8.59 0.08
C HIS A 102 -25.96 -8.11 -0.56
N VAL A 103 -26.96 -7.86 0.27
CA VAL A 103 -27.99 -6.90 -0.07
C VAL A 103 -27.21 -5.60 -0.18
N ALA A 104 -26.84 -5.25 -1.41
CA ALA A 104 -26.66 -3.86 -1.75
C ALA A 104 -27.88 -3.17 -1.17
N LYS A 105 -27.67 -2.36 -0.14
CA LYS A 105 -28.68 -1.44 0.35
C LYS A 105 -28.84 -0.46 -0.81
N CYS A 106 -29.63 -0.86 -1.80
CA CYS A 106 -30.27 0.04 -2.71
C CYS A 106 -31.19 0.82 -1.77
N THR A 107 -30.66 1.89 -1.21
CA THR A 107 -31.48 2.97 -0.72
C THR A 107 -32.37 3.30 -1.90
N THR A 108 -33.61 2.85 -1.80
CA THR A 108 -34.75 3.34 -2.56
C THR A 108 -35.03 4.77 -2.11
N GLU A 109 -34.01 5.61 -2.16
CA GLU A 109 -34.10 7.05 -2.15
C GLU A 109 -33.82 7.43 -3.58
N THR A 110 -34.89 7.85 -4.25
CA THR A 110 -35.00 8.22 -5.65
C THR A 110 -33.76 8.97 -6.15
N PHE A 111 -32.77 8.25 -6.69
CA PHE A 111 -31.68 8.86 -7.45
C PHE A 111 -32.26 9.32 -8.79
N GLY A 112 -32.87 10.50 -8.77
CA GLY A 112 -33.04 11.29 -9.98
C GLY A 112 -31.67 11.71 -10.49
N CYS A 113 -31.57 11.91 -11.81
CA CYS A 113 -30.42 12.51 -12.47
C CYS A 113 -30.01 13.78 -11.73
N VAL A 114 -28.72 13.91 -11.40
CA VAL A 114 -28.22 15.08 -10.67
C VAL A 114 -28.46 16.39 -11.43
N LEU A 115 -28.61 16.32 -12.76
CA LEU A 115 -28.84 17.48 -13.62
C LEU A 115 -30.31 17.93 -13.64
N CYS A 116 -31.23 17.03 -14.02
CA CYS A 116 -32.64 17.40 -14.23
C CYS A 116 -33.62 16.78 -13.23
N LYS A 117 -33.13 16.01 -12.26
CA LYS A 117 -33.90 15.28 -11.24
C LYS A 117 -34.86 14.22 -11.78
N ALA A 118 -34.89 13.96 -13.10
CA ALA A 118 -35.68 12.89 -13.72
C ALA A 118 -35.03 11.51 -13.52
N ARG A 119 -35.80 10.43 -13.65
CA ARG A 119 -35.34 9.05 -13.36
C ARG A 119 -34.56 8.45 -14.54
N HIS A 120 -33.32 8.91 -14.75
CA HIS A 120 -32.38 8.32 -15.71
C HIS A 120 -30.93 8.41 -15.22
N ASN A 121 -30.03 7.64 -15.83
CA ASN A 121 -28.59 7.77 -15.61
C ASN A 121 -28.07 9.08 -16.23
N VAL A 122 -27.21 9.82 -15.51
CA VAL A 122 -26.64 11.11 -15.96
C VAL A 122 -26.04 11.06 -17.37
N MET A 123 -25.52 9.91 -17.78
CA MET A 123 -24.96 9.68 -19.13
C MET A 123 -26.01 9.74 -20.25
N MET A 124 -27.30 9.75 -19.91
CA MET A 124 -28.44 9.79 -20.85
C MET A 124 -29.36 10.99 -20.61
N CYS A 125 -28.86 12.05 -19.96
CA CYS A 125 -29.61 13.28 -19.78
C CYS A 125 -29.61 14.11 -21.07
N ASN A 126 -30.79 14.44 -21.58
CA ASN A 126 -30.99 15.48 -22.59
C ASN A 126 -31.37 16.80 -21.93
#